data_AF-A0A1B6FZK0-F1
#
_entry.id   AF-A0A1B6FZK0-F1
#
_cell.length_a   1.000
_cell.length_b   1.000
_cell.length_c   1.000
_cell.angle_alpha   90.00
_cell.angle_beta   90.00
_cell.angle_gamma   90.00
#
_symmetry.space_group_name_H-M   'P 1'
#
loop_
_entity.id
_entity.type
_entity.pdbx_description
1 polymer ?
#
loop_
_entity_poly.entity_id
_entity_poly.type
_entity_poly.pdbx_seq_one_letter_code
_entity_poly.pdbx_strand_id
1 'polypeptide(L)'
;TGACGMLNAKRKNVPCLPKKMKKGDVELLHNDNMLIVRWCDKRNVTMITTVDKHEMVRVNTRTARNQVKPLCVVNYNRNMGAVDRADMMVSFNDTTRKTMKWYVKLFLHLLDISVLNAYLIYREKMKQTNPSVKIHIMDYRMNLIRQLLEAHIA
;
A
#
# COMPACT_ATOMS: atom_id res chain seq x y z
N THR A 1 6.70 -5.38 17.32
CA THR A 1 6.02 -5.00 16.06
C THR A 1 6.00 -6.19 15.14
N GLY A 2 4.87 -6.50 14.54
CA GLY A 2 4.76 -7.58 13.56
C GLY A 2 5.14 -7.12 12.14
N ALA A 3 5.61 -8.05 11.31
CA ALA A 3 6.03 -7.83 9.94
C ALA A 3 5.48 -8.91 9.00
N CYS A 4 5.15 -8.52 7.77
CA CYS A 4 4.73 -9.41 6.67
C CYS A 4 5.24 -8.85 5.35
N GLY A 5 5.73 -9.70 4.44
CA GLY A 5 6.23 -9.25 3.15
C GLY A 5 6.66 -10.37 2.21
N MET A 6 6.98 -10.00 0.96
CA MET A 6 7.59 -10.91 0.01
C MET A 6 9.05 -11.19 0.39
N LEU A 7 9.42 -12.47 0.34
CA LEU A 7 10.78 -12.94 0.60
C LEU A 7 11.45 -13.35 -0.71
N ASN A 8 12.61 -12.77 -1.00
CA ASN A 8 13.46 -13.30 -2.06
C ASN A 8 14.13 -14.59 -1.55
N ALA A 9 13.73 -15.73 -2.13
CA ALA A 9 14.23 -17.06 -1.75
C ALA A 9 15.75 -17.25 -1.93
N LYS A 10 16.43 -16.36 -2.67
CA LYS A 10 17.90 -16.37 -2.83
C LYS A 10 18.64 -15.61 -1.73
N ARG A 11 17.94 -14.98 -0.77
CA ARG A 11 18.60 -14.26 0.32
C ARG A 11 19.38 -15.22 1.21
N LYS A 12 20.48 -14.72 1.76
CA LYS A 12 21.27 -15.41 2.79
C LYS A 12 20.36 -15.78 3.97
N ASN A 13 20.58 -16.96 4.56
CA ASN A 13 19.84 -17.52 5.70
C ASN A 13 18.38 -17.93 5.41
N VAL A 14 17.92 -17.89 4.16
CA VAL A 14 16.68 -18.56 3.79
C VAL A 14 16.99 -20.06 3.64
N PRO A 15 16.26 -20.96 4.33
CA PRO A 15 16.47 -22.41 4.18
C PRO A 15 16.35 -22.84 2.71
N CYS A 16 17.02 -23.93 2.33
CA CYS A 16 16.92 -24.45 0.97
C CYS A 16 15.50 -24.93 0.70
N LEU A 17 14.77 -24.17 -0.13
CA LEU A 17 13.42 -24.51 -0.52
C LEU A 17 13.48 -25.41 -1.78
N PRO A 18 12.71 -26.51 -1.86
CA PRO A 18 12.73 -27.40 -3.01
C PRO A 18 12.39 -26.68 -4.33
N LYS A 19 12.93 -27.22 -5.42
CA LYS A 19 12.91 -26.53 -6.74
C LYS A 19 11.59 -26.71 -7.50
N LYS A 20 10.87 -27.81 -7.29
CA LYS A 20 9.69 -28.19 -8.09
C LYS A 20 8.44 -28.17 -7.21
N MET A 21 7.46 -27.35 -7.58
CA MET A 21 6.14 -27.29 -6.97
C MET A 21 5.11 -27.26 -8.10
N LYS A 22 4.00 -27.99 -7.92
CA LYS A 22 2.84 -27.91 -8.83
C LYS A 22 1.98 -26.72 -8.43
N LYS A 23 1.15 -26.26 -9.37
CA LYS A 23 0.19 -25.19 -9.10
C LYS A 23 -0.77 -25.62 -8.00
N GLY A 24 -0.91 -24.78 -6.98
CA GLY A 24 -1.71 -25.03 -5.79
C GLY A 24 -0.89 -25.55 -4.60
N ASP A 25 0.31 -26.06 -4.82
CA ASP A 25 1.17 -26.56 -3.74
C ASP A 25 1.58 -25.42 -2.80
N VAL A 26 1.63 -25.74 -1.52
CA VAL A 26 2.03 -24.83 -0.44
C VAL A 26 3.08 -25.53 0.41
N GLU A 27 4.17 -24.82 0.66
CA GLU A 27 5.24 -25.21 1.57
C GLU A 27 5.35 -24.22 2.70
N LEU A 28 5.58 -24.74 3.89
CA LEU A 28 5.61 -23.98 5.13
C LEU A 28 6.90 -24.29 5.86
N LEU A 29 7.62 -23.24 6.21
CA LEU A 29 8.73 -23.33 7.14
C LEU A 29 8.38 -22.38 8.27
N HIS A 30 8.33 -22.90 9.48
CA HIS A 30 8.02 -22.09 10.65
C HIS A 30 9.08 -22.29 11.71
N ASN A 31 9.28 -21.25 12.49
CA ASN A 31 9.91 -21.29 13.78
C ASN A 31 8.97 -20.61 14.78
N ASP A 32 9.31 -20.56 16.06
CA ASP A 32 8.44 -20.07 17.13
C ASP A 32 7.80 -18.70 16.83
N ASN A 33 8.55 -17.80 16.20
CA ASN A 33 8.13 -16.41 15.98
C ASN A 33 7.90 -16.04 14.51
N MET A 34 8.11 -16.96 13.55
CA MET A 34 8.13 -16.59 12.13
C MET A 34 7.67 -17.73 11.24
N LEU A 35 6.90 -17.38 10.23
CA LEU A 35 6.37 -18.28 9.22
C LEU A 35 6.83 -17.82 7.84
N ILE A 36 7.44 -18.72 7.09
CA ILE A 36 7.71 -18.61 5.66
C ILE A 36 6.68 -19.48 4.95
N VAL A 37 5.94 -18.86 4.03
CA VAL A 37 4.96 -19.54 3.18
C VAL A 37 5.42 -19.43 1.74
N ARG A 38 5.67 -20.58 1.09
CA ARG A 38 5.90 -20.65 -0.34
C ARG A 38 4.69 -21.28 -1.01
N TRP A 39 4.12 -20.59 -1.98
CA TRP A 39 2.91 -21.01 -2.68
C TRP A 39 3.11 -20.89 -4.19
N CYS A 40 2.70 -21.92 -4.93
CA CYS A 40 2.80 -21.92 -6.38
C CYS A 40 1.44 -21.58 -7.01
N ASP A 41 1.32 -20.39 -7.62
CA ASP A 41 0.19 -20.05 -8.49
C ASP A 41 0.56 -20.28 -9.96
N LYS A 42 0.71 -19.21 -10.76
CA LYS A 42 1.40 -19.25 -12.05
C LYS A 42 2.93 -19.31 -11.88
N ARG A 43 3.42 -18.74 -10.78
CA ARG A 43 4.83 -18.69 -10.37
C ARG A 43 4.89 -18.90 -8.86
N ASN A 44 6.06 -19.27 -8.37
CA ASN A 44 6.32 -19.39 -6.93
C ASN A 44 6.29 -18.01 -6.28
N VAL A 45 5.43 -17.84 -5.27
CA VAL A 45 5.37 -16.69 -4.38
C VAL A 45 5.92 -17.14 -3.04
N THR A 46 6.91 -16.44 -2.51
CA THR A 46 7.45 -16.72 -1.17
C THR A 46 7.17 -15.52 -0.28
N MET A 47 6.49 -15.77 0.84
CA MET A 47 6.12 -14.80 1.85
C MET A 47 6.83 -15.11 3.15
N ILE A 48 7.10 -14.08 3.93
CA ILE A 48 7.58 -14.18 5.31
C ILE A 48 6.70 -13.32 6.19
N THR A 49 6.25 -13.87 7.31
CA THR A 49 5.30 -13.20 8.22
C THR A 49 5.56 -13.61 9.67
N THR A 50 5.33 -12.68 10.57
CA THR A 50 5.36 -12.87 12.04
C THR A 50 3.99 -12.57 12.66
N VAL A 51 3.00 -12.23 11.81
CA VAL A 51 1.65 -11.82 12.23
C VAL A 51 0.58 -12.81 11.79
N ASP A 52 0.75 -13.41 10.62
CA ASP A 52 -0.24 -14.33 10.05
C ASP A 52 0.07 -15.77 10.44
N LYS A 53 -0.98 -16.53 10.74
CA LYS A 53 -0.90 -17.99 10.87
C LYS A 53 -0.99 -18.64 9.49
N HIS A 54 -0.55 -19.89 9.40
CA HIS A 54 -0.80 -20.67 8.19
C HIS A 54 -2.31 -20.95 8.06
N GLU A 55 -2.92 -20.37 7.03
CA GLU A 55 -4.31 -20.60 6.68
C GLU A 55 -4.48 -20.42 5.17
N MET A 56 -5.32 -21.26 4.55
CA MET A 56 -5.70 -21.15 3.16
C MET A 56 -7.13 -20.63 3.06
N VAL A 57 -7.31 -19.47 2.45
CA VAL A 57 -8.59 -18.79 2.34
C VAL A 57 -9.11 -18.80 0.91
N ARG A 58 -10.42 -18.97 0.76
CA ARG A 58 -11.11 -18.80 -0.52
C ARG A 58 -11.32 -17.32 -0.79
N VAL A 59 -10.85 -16.85 -1.93
CA VAL A 59 -10.99 -15.47 -2.37
C VAL A 59 -11.61 -15.39 -3.75
N ASN A 60 -12.49 -14.41 -3.90
CA ASN A 60 -12.99 -13.98 -5.19
C ASN A 60 -12.17 -12.78 -5.65
N THR A 61 -11.50 -12.91 -6.79
CA THR A 61 -10.85 -11.79 -7.47
C THR A 61 -11.73 -11.31 -8.61
N ARG A 62 -11.46 -10.10 -9.11
CA ARG A 62 -12.21 -9.49 -10.23
C ARG A 62 -12.26 -10.40 -11.47
N THR A 63 -11.25 -11.24 -11.66
CA THR A 63 -11.07 -12.12 -12.83
C THR A 63 -11.34 -13.60 -12.54
N ALA A 64 -11.46 -14.02 -11.29
CA ALA A 64 -11.63 -15.43 -10.95
C ALA A 64 -12.37 -15.61 -9.62
N ARG A 65 -13.31 -16.57 -9.60
CA ARG A 65 -14.07 -16.95 -8.41
C ARG A 65 -13.45 -18.18 -7.74
N ASN A 66 -13.64 -18.31 -6.43
CA ASN A 66 -13.26 -19.47 -5.62
C ASN A 66 -11.76 -19.84 -5.69
N GLN A 67 -10.86 -18.86 -5.80
CA GLN A 67 -9.42 -19.13 -5.75
C GLN A 67 -9.00 -19.41 -4.30
N VAL A 68 -8.18 -20.43 -4.08
CA VAL A 68 -7.62 -20.73 -2.75
C VAL A 68 -6.22 -20.14 -2.67
N LYS A 69 -5.97 -19.25 -1.70
CA LYS A 69 -4.69 -18.56 -1.50
C LYS A 69 -4.28 -18.56 -0.03
N PRO A 70 -2.98 -18.51 0.30
CA PRO A 70 -2.56 -18.32 1.68
C PRO A 70 -3.05 -16.98 2.24
N LEU A 71 -3.49 -16.98 3.50
CA LEU A 71 -3.97 -15.79 4.21
C LEU A 71 -2.94 -14.66 4.20
N CYS A 72 -1.66 -14.99 4.43
CA CYS A 72 -0.58 -14.01 4.40
C CYS A 72 -0.45 -13.29 3.04
N VAL A 73 -0.73 -13.98 1.92
CA VAL A 73 -0.74 -13.37 0.58
C VAL A 73 -1.93 -12.43 0.41
N VAL A 74 -3.09 -12.79 0.97
CA VAL A 74 -4.30 -11.95 0.92
C VAL A 74 -4.11 -10.69 1.74
N ASN A 75 -3.63 -10.83 2.98
CA ASN A 75 -3.34 -9.70 3.87
C ASN A 75 -2.27 -8.79 3.28
N TYR A 76 -1.18 -9.36 2.76
CA TYR A 76 -0.16 -8.59 2.07
C TYR A 76 -0.72 -7.77 0.90
N ASN A 77 -1.48 -8.40 0.00
CA ASN A 77 -2.05 -7.69 -1.16
C ASN A 77 -3.07 -6.62 -0.77
N ARG A 78 -3.81 -6.82 0.32
CA ARG A 78 -4.75 -5.82 0.85
C ARG A 78 -4.02 -4.57 1.35
N ASN A 79 -2.82 -4.73 1.90
CA ASN A 79 -2.10 -3.67 2.61
C ASN A 79 -0.95 -3.04 1.80
N MET A 80 -0.32 -3.78 0.87
CA MET A 80 0.88 -3.33 0.13
C MET A 80 0.64 -2.02 -0.66
N GLY A 81 -0.52 -1.88 -1.30
CA GLY A 81 -0.79 -0.76 -2.21
C GLY A 81 -1.15 0.56 -1.52
N ALA A 82 -0.92 0.73 -0.21
CA ALA A 82 -1.19 2.00 0.47
C ALA A 82 -0.24 3.11 0.01
N VAL A 83 1.06 2.80 -0.09
CA VAL A 83 2.09 3.76 -0.51
C VAL A 83 1.91 4.13 -1.98
N ASP A 84 1.80 3.15 -2.87
CA ASP A 84 1.59 3.38 -4.31
C ASP A 84 0.36 4.26 -4.59
N ARG A 85 -0.72 4.11 -3.80
CA ARG A 85 -1.91 4.95 -3.93
C ARG A 85 -1.65 6.38 -3.50
N ALA A 86 -0.90 6.60 -2.42
CA ALA A 86 -0.52 7.94 -1.98
C ALA A 86 0.38 8.60 -3.03
N ASP A 87 1.39 7.89 -3.53
CA ASP A 87 2.29 8.37 -4.58
C ASP A 87 1.53 8.73 -5.86
N MET A 88 0.58 7.87 -6.27
CA MET A 88 -0.29 8.14 -7.40
C MET A 88 -1.11 9.44 -7.17
N MET A 89 -1.73 9.61 -5.99
CA MET A 89 -2.51 10.81 -5.67
C MET A 89 -1.67 12.10 -5.67
N VAL A 90 -0.42 12.02 -5.21
CA VAL A 90 0.53 13.14 -5.27
C VAL A 90 0.92 13.41 -6.72
N SER A 91 1.24 12.39 -7.51
CA SER A 91 1.71 12.54 -8.90
C SER A 91 0.69 13.21 -9.83
N PHE A 92 -0.62 12.95 -9.63
CA PHE A 92 -1.67 13.58 -10.43
C PHE A 92 -1.78 15.09 -10.17
N ASN A 93 -1.32 15.55 -9.00
CA ASN A 93 -1.46 16.92 -8.53
C ASN A 93 -0.10 17.54 -8.18
N ASP A 94 0.96 17.09 -8.84
CA ASP A 94 2.33 17.45 -8.50
C ASP A 94 2.59 18.95 -8.76
N THR A 95 3.02 19.64 -7.71
CA THR A 95 3.40 21.06 -7.77
C THR A 95 4.84 21.23 -8.27
N THR A 96 5.60 20.15 -8.41
CA THR A 96 6.99 20.17 -8.89
C THR A 96 7.10 20.93 -10.22
N ARG A 97 8.08 21.83 -10.30
CA ARG A 97 8.45 22.58 -11.51
C ARG A 97 9.87 22.22 -11.93
N LYS A 98 10.20 22.43 -13.20
CA LYS A 98 11.57 22.23 -13.70
C LYS A 98 12.50 23.21 -12.97
N THR A 99 13.40 22.69 -12.16
CA THR A 99 14.38 23.45 -11.38
C THR A 99 15.69 22.69 -11.29
N MET A 100 16.81 23.41 -11.31
CA MET A 100 18.15 22.83 -11.09
C MET A 100 18.46 22.63 -9.60
N LYS A 101 17.66 23.22 -8.71
CA LYS A 101 17.86 23.20 -7.25
C LYS A 101 17.07 22.04 -6.62
N TRP A 102 17.75 20.96 -6.24
CA TRP A 102 17.11 19.74 -5.70
C TRP A 102 16.28 20.00 -4.43
N TYR A 103 16.70 20.93 -3.56
CA TYR A 103 16.00 21.24 -2.32
C TYR A 103 14.63 21.91 -2.57
N VAL A 104 14.49 22.67 -3.67
CA VAL A 104 13.20 23.25 -4.05
C VAL A 104 12.22 22.14 -4.44
N LYS A 105 12.70 21.12 -5.16
CA LYS A 105 11.87 19.94 -5.49
C LYS A 105 11.45 19.19 -4.23
N LEU A 106 12.36 19.00 -3.27
CA LEU A 106 12.03 18.37 -1.99
C LEU A 106 10.96 19.18 -1.22
N PHE A 107 11.11 20.51 -1.14
CA PHE A 107 10.14 21.37 -0.49
C PHE A 107 8.74 21.26 -1.12
N LEU A 108 8.65 21.35 -2.45
CA LEU A 108 7.37 21.23 -3.16
C LEU A 108 6.72 19.86 -2.96
N HIS A 109 7.52 18.79 -2.96
CA HIS A 109 7.00 17.45 -2.71
C HIS A 109 6.47 17.29 -1.27
N LEU A 110 7.18 17.82 -0.27
CA LEU A 110 6.72 17.83 1.12
C LEU A 110 5.43 18.67 1.28
N LEU A 111 5.30 19.77 0.54
CA LEU A 111 4.08 20.56 0.50
C LEU A 111 2.90 19.76 -0.07
N ASP A 112 3.10 19.05 -1.18
CA ASP A 112 2.06 18.20 -1.78
C ASP A 112 1.62 17.06 -0.84
N ILE A 113 2.57 16.40 -0.16
CA ILE A 113 2.27 15.39 0.87
C ILE A 113 1.48 16.02 2.02
N SER A 114 1.85 17.21 2.47
CA SER A 114 1.16 17.91 3.56
C SER A 114 -0.28 18.25 3.20
N VAL A 115 -0.52 18.72 1.98
CA VAL A 115 -1.87 19.00 1.45
C VAL A 115 -2.69 17.72 1.34
N LEU A 116 -2.09 16.61 0.87
CA LEU A 116 -2.75 15.30 0.82
C LEU A 116 -3.13 14.82 2.23
N ASN A 117 -2.23 14.93 3.21
CA ASN A 117 -2.50 14.55 4.60
C ASN A 117 -3.65 15.38 5.21
N ALA A 118 -3.63 16.71 5.00
CA ALA A 118 -4.71 17.59 5.44
C ALA A 118 -6.06 17.21 4.81
N TYR A 119 -6.08 16.90 3.51
CA TYR A 119 -7.27 16.39 2.82
C TYR A 119 -7.77 15.07 3.43
N LEU A 120 -6.89 14.13 3.75
CA LEU A 120 -7.28 12.84 4.35
C LEU A 120 -7.94 13.04 5.72
N ILE A 121 -7.39 13.93 6.55
CA ILE A 121 -7.96 14.31 7.85
C ILE A 121 -9.33 14.98 7.66
N TYR A 122 -9.42 15.96 6.76
CA TYR A 122 -10.67 16.64 6.44
C TYR A 122 -11.75 15.66 5.99
N ARG A 123 -11.41 14.75 5.07
CA ARG A 123 -12.32 13.73 4.56
C ARG A 123 -12.81 12.81 5.67
N GLU A 124 -11.94 12.40 6.59
CA GLU A 124 -12.34 11.54 7.70
C GLU A 124 -13.28 12.26 8.67
N LYS A 125 -13.01 13.54 8.97
CA LYS A 125 -13.91 14.38 9.78
C LYS A 125 -15.28 14.56 9.10
N MET A 126 -15.31 14.84 7.80
CA MET A 126 -16.56 15.01 7.05
C MET A 126 -17.39 13.73 6.99
N LYS A 127 -16.77 12.55 6.91
CA LYS A 127 -17.51 11.28 7.01
C LYS A 127 -18.24 11.13 8.33
N GLN A 128 -17.72 11.70 9.42
CA GLN A 128 -18.33 11.62 10.75
C GLN A 128 -19.43 12.67 10.93
N THR A 129 -19.23 13.90 10.44
CA THR A 129 -20.19 14.99 10.64
C THR A 129 -21.27 15.07 9.56
N ASN A 130 -20.91 14.84 8.29
CA ASN A 130 -21.79 15.01 7.13
C ASN A 130 -21.46 13.97 6.03
N PRO A 131 -21.89 12.70 6.21
CA PRO A 131 -21.51 11.59 5.32
C PRO A 131 -21.91 11.75 3.84
N SER A 132 -22.90 12.61 3.55
CA SER A 132 -23.37 12.91 2.21
C SER A 132 -22.41 13.80 1.41
N VAL A 133 -21.57 14.57 2.09
CA VAL A 133 -20.63 15.50 1.46
C VAL A 133 -19.35 14.75 1.09
N LYS A 134 -19.11 14.60 -0.22
CA LYS A 134 -17.89 14.01 -0.77
C LYS A 134 -17.18 15.05 -1.63
N ILE A 135 -16.06 15.57 -1.14
CA ILE A 135 -15.23 16.52 -1.86
C ILE A 135 -14.06 15.75 -2.47
N HIS A 136 -13.75 16.00 -3.75
CA HIS A 136 -12.59 15.42 -4.39
C HIS A 136 -11.32 16.21 -4.00
N ILE A 137 -10.14 15.58 -4.08
CA ILE A 137 -8.88 16.24 -3.66
C ILE A 137 -8.62 17.54 -4.42
N MET A 138 -9.02 17.61 -5.69
CA MET A 138 -8.87 18.82 -6.51
C MET A 138 -9.69 20.00 -5.99
N ASP A 139 -10.95 19.75 -5.65
CA ASP A 139 -11.83 20.78 -5.11
C ASP A 139 -11.33 21.25 -3.74
N TYR A 140 -10.85 20.32 -2.91
CA TYR A 140 -10.20 20.65 -1.65
C TYR A 140 -8.98 21.55 -1.85
N ARG A 141 -8.11 21.21 -2.81
CA ARG A 141 -6.93 22.03 -3.16
C ARG A 141 -7.32 23.42 -3.64
N MET A 142 -8.31 23.54 -4.52
CA MET A 142 -8.77 24.83 -5.03
C MET A 142 -9.34 25.72 -3.92
N ASN A 143 -10.11 25.15 -2.99
CA ASN A 143 -10.63 25.89 -1.84
C ASN A 143 -9.52 26.32 -0.89
N LEU A 144 -8.53 25.46 -0.65
CA LEU A 144 -7.35 25.80 0.15
C LEU A 144 -6.58 26.97 -0.47
N ILE A 145 -6.36 26.95 -1.79
CA ILE A 145 -5.68 28.04 -2.52
C ILE A 145 -6.45 29.36 -2.37
N ARG A 146 -7.79 29.33 -2.54
CA ARG A 146 -8.62 30.53 -2.37
C ARG A 146 -8.49 31.13 -0.98
N GLN A 147 -8.61 30.30 0.06
CA GLN A 147 -8.50 30.75 1.46
C GLN A 147 -7.12 31.34 1.78
N LEU A 148 -6.05 30.76 1.24
CA LEU A 148 -4.70 31.29 1.41
C LEU A 148 -4.50 32.64 0.70
N LEU A 149 -5.11 32.83 -0.48
CA LEU A 149 -5.06 34.10 -1.20
C LEU A 149 -5.87 35.19 -0.48
N GLU A 150 -7.08 34.86 -0.03
CA GLU A 150 -7.93 35.78 0.74
C GLU A 150 -7.23 36.25 2.01
N ALA A 151 -6.59 35.34 2.75
CA ALA A 151 -5.84 35.67 3.96
C ALA A 151 -4.56 36.49 3.72
N HIS A 152 -4.05 36.54 2.48
CA HIS A 152 -2.85 37.30 2.13
C HIS A 152 -3.16 38.67 1.50
N ILE A 153 -4.33 38.79 0.86
CA ILE A 153 -4.80 40.04 0.24
C ILE A 153 -5.53 40.94 1.25
N ALA A 154 -6.09 40.36 2.32
CA ALA A 154 -6.63 41.08 3.47
C ALA A 154 -5.52 41.55 4.44
#